data_AF-A0A222SHB8-F1
#
_entry.id   AF-A0A222SHB8-F1
#
_cell.length_a   1.000
_cell.length_b   1.000
_cell.length_c   1.000
_cell.angle_alpha   90.00
_cell.angle_beta   90.00
_cell.angle_gamma   90.00
#
_symmetry.space_group_name_H-M   'P 1'
#
loop_
_entity.id
_entity.type
_entity.pdbx_description
1 polymer ?
#
loop_
_entity_poly.entity_id
_entity_poly.type
_entity_poly.pdbx_seq_one_letter_code
_entity_poly.pdbx_strand_id
1 'polypeptide(L)'
;MDDDSADMTTGQAGHLFQALHSDEFLRERLLSAKSMLECMEIIEVEGFACSMSELRMTLYKFIGEMDRERRNRYSLWGNVIPD
;
A
#
# COMPACT_ATOMS: atom_id res chain seq x y z
N MET A 1 7.67 4.39 35.65
CA MET A 1 7.83 4.99 34.31
C MET A 1 7.63 3.83 33.37
N ASP A 2 6.36 3.56 33.13
CA ASP A 2 5.87 2.41 32.41
C ASP A 2 6.17 2.62 30.92
N ASP A 3 7.15 1.85 30.45
CA ASP A 3 7.07 1.02 29.24
C ASP A 3 5.99 1.42 28.22
N ASP A 4 6.26 2.46 27.42
CA ASP A 4 5.53 2.77 26.19
C ASP A 4 6.05 1.84 25.06
N SER A 5 5.96 0.53 25.32
CA SER A 5 6.30 -0.52 24.36
C SER A 5 5.25 -0.52 23.26
N ALA A 6 5.53 0.26 22.22
CA ALA A 6 5.44 -0.01 20.79
C ALA A 6 4.62 -1.24 20.30
N ASP A 7 3.45 -1.49 20.86
CA ASP A 7 2.66 -2.68 20.57
C ASP A 7 1.25 -2.32 20.10
N MET A 8 1.16 -1.46 19.06
CA MET A 8 -0.05 -1.33 18.25
C MET A 8 0.24 -0.68 16.89
N THR A 9 0.38 -1.49 15.82
CA THR A 9 0.16 -0.98 14.44
C THR A 9 -0.05 -2.03 13.35
N THR A 10 -0.27 -3.31 13.66
CA THR A 10 -0.67 -4.31 12.63
C THR A 10 -1.99 -3.92 11.93
N GLY A 11 -2.87 -3.18 12.64
CA GLY A 11 -4.10 -2.63 12.07
C GLY A 11 -3.88 -1.50 11.06
N GLN A 12 -2.95 -0.57 11.33
CA GLN A 12 -2.72 0.61 10.48
C GLN A 12 -2.13 0.22 9.12
N ALA A 13 -1.23 -0.76 9.08
CA ALA A 13 -0.73 -1.31 7.80
C ALA A 13 -1.85 -1.95 6.97
N GLY A 14 -2.80 -2.63 7.63
CA GLY A 14 -4.00 -3.17 6.97
C GLY A 14 -4.93 -2.09 6.44
N HIS A 15 -5.15 -1.01 7.21
CA HIS A 15 -5.93 0.14 6.77
C HIS A 15 -5.27 0.88 5.61
N LEU A 16 -3.95 1.08 5.65
CA LEU A 16 -3.19 1.65 4.54
C LEU A 16 -3.31 0.78 3.29
N PHE A 17 -3.22 -0.54 3.44
CA PHE A 17 -3.40 -1.47 2.33
C PHE A 17 -4.79 -1.32 1.69
N GLN A 18 -5.84 -1.25 2.51
CA GLN A 18 -7.20 -1.03 2.01
C GLN A 18 -7.38 0.35 1.37
N ALA A 19 -6.72 1.38 1.91
CA ALA A 19 -6.73 2.73 1.35
C ALA A 19 -6.07 2.76 -0.03
N LEU A 20 -4.97 2.04 -0.25
CA LEU A 20 -4.33 1.91 -1.58
C LEU A 20 -5.26 1.29 -2.65
N HIS A 21 -6.16 0.39 -2.25
CA HIS A 21 -7.17 -0.16 -3.16
C HIS A 21 -8.32 0.81 -3.43
N SER A 22 -8.76 1.56 -2.42
CA SER A 22 -9.99 2.35 -2.46
C SER A 22 -9.77 3.80 -2.90
N ASP A 23 -8.60 4.36 -2.59
CA ASP A 23 -8.21 5.74 -2.87
C ASP A 23 -7.16 5.78 -3.98
N GLU A 24 -7.61 6.16 -5.18
CA GLU A 24 -6.76 6.30 -6.35
C GLU A 24 -5.74 7.43 -6.21
N PHE A 25 -6.11 8.55 -5.58
CA PHE A 25 -5.23 9.71 -5.45
C PHE A 25 -4.08 9.43 -4.49
N LEU A 26 -4.38 8.79 -3.36
CA LEU A 26 -3.36 8.32 -2.43
C LEU A 26 -2.42 7.32 -3.10
N ARG A 27 -2.98 6.36 -3.84
CA ARG A 27 -2.20 5.37 -4.59
C ARG A 27 -1.28 6.02 -5.62
N GLU A 28 -1.78 6.92 -6.44
CA GLU A 28 -0.97 7.60 -7.46
C GLU A 28 0.15 8.43 -6.83
N ARG A 29 -0.12 9.13 -5.73
CA ARG A 29 0.89 9.90 -4.99
C ARG A 29 1.98 8.99 -4.43
N LEU A 30 1.61 7.89 -3.80
CA LEU A 30 2.57 6.94 -3.23
C LEU A 30 3.40 6.21 -4.28
N LEU A 31 2.80 5.84 -5.42
CA LEU A 31 3.51 5.18 -6.52
C LEU A 31 4.38 6.15 -7.35
N SER A 32 4.07 7.45 -7.30
CA SER A 32 4.87 8.49 -7.97
C SER A 32 5.98 9.07 -7.09
N ALA A 33 6.00 8.74 -5.80
CA ALA A 33 7.04 9.18 -4.87
C ALA A 33 8.41 8.67 -5.31
N LYS A 34 9.43 9.53 -5.19
CA LYS A 34 10.81 9.27 -5.62
C LYS A 34 11.62 8.54 -4.56
N SER A 35 11.14 8.51 -3.32
CA SER A 35 11.83 7.88 -2.20
C SER A 35 10.85 7.36 -1.16
N MET A 36 11.31 6.41 -0.35
CA MET A 36 10.49 5.88 0.75
C MET A 36 10.24 6.93 1.85
N LEU A 37 11.13 7.92 1.99
CA LEU A 37 10.91 9.06 2.90
C LEU A 37 9.73 9.92 2.43
N GLU A 38 9.65 10.20 1.14
CA GLU A 38 8.50 10.91 0.56
C GLU A 38 7.20 10.10 0.72
N CYS A 39 7.26 8.77 0.61
CA CYS A 39 6.11 7.93 0.93
C CYS A 39 5.68 8.05 2.40
N MET A 40 6.63 8.10 3.35
CA MET A 40 6.34 8.31 4.78
C MET A 40 5.63 9.65 5.00
N GLU A 41 6.15 10.73 4.43
CA GLU A 41 5.53 12.06 4.54
C GLU A 41 4.11 12.07 3.99
N ILE A 42 3.85 11.39 2.86
CA ILE A 42 2.50 11.27 2.29
C ILE A 42 1.56 10.56 3.27
N ILE A 43 1.92 9.38 3.78
CA ILE A 43 1.02 8.62 4.66
C ILE A 43 0.81 9.30 6.01
N GLU A 44 1.80 10.03 6.52
CA GLU A 44 1.69 10.80 7.77
C GLU A 44 0.66 11.93 7.63
N VAL A 45 0.65 12.63 6.49
CA VAL A 45 -0.36 13.66 6.17
C VAL A 45 -1.77 13.08 6.10
N GLU A 46 -1.91 11.86 5.59
CA GLU A 46 -3.19 11.14 5.54
C GLU A 46 -3.58 10.51 6.89
N GLY A 47 -2.75 10.69 7.93
CA GLY A 47 -3.03 10.25 9.30
C GLY A 47 -2.64 8.80 9.61
N PHE A 48 -1.86 8.15 8.74
CA PHE A 48 -1.33 6.82 9.01
C PHE A 48 -0.01 6.92 9.79
N ALA A 49 0.01 6.32 10.97
CA ALA A 49 1.22 6.13 11.76
C ALA A 49 1.81 4.75 11.44
N CYS A 50 2.51 4.61 10.31
CA CYS A 50 3.22 3.36 9.96
C CYS A 50 4.73 3.57 10.05
N SER A 51 5.46 2.55 10.48
CA SER A 51 6.91 2.54 10.35
C SER A 51 7.34 2.41 8.88
N MET A 52 8.55 2.88 8.57
CA MET A 52 9.18 2.72 7.26
C MET A 52 9.19 1.27 6.77
N SER A 53 9.39 0.32 7.67
CA SER A 53 9.39 -1.12 7.38
C SER A 53 8.00 -1.62 7.01
N GLU A 54 6.97 -1.22 7.75
CA GLU A 54 5.56 -1.57 7.47
C GLU A 54 5.08 -0.97 6.16
N LEU A 55 5.38 0.31 5.92
CA LEU A 55 5.08 0.98 4.66
C LEU A 55 5.71 0.23 3.48
N ARG A 56 6.99 -0.11 3.61
CA ARG A 56 7.72 -0.85 2.58
C ARG A 56 7.09 -2.22 2.31
N MET A 57 6.78 -2.99 3.35
CA MET A 57 6.10 -4.30 3.21
C MET A 57 4.72 -4.14 2.57
N THR A 58 3.96 -3.14 2.96
CA THR A 58 2.61 -2.85 2.46
C THR A 58 2.64 -2.50 0.98
N LEU A 59 3.54 -1.60 0.56
CA LEU A 59 3.71 -1.22 -0.84
C LEU A 59 4.16 -2.40 -1.70
N TYR A 60 5.12 -3.21 -1.24
CA TYR A 60 5.54 -4.40 -2.00
C TYR A 60 4.42 -5.41 -2.15
N LYS A 61 3.65 -5.66 -1.08
CA LYS A 61 2.48 -6.54 -1.14
C LYS A 61 1.47 -6.02 -2.15
N PHE A 62 1.17 -4.72 -2.11
CA PHE A 62 0.20 -4.08 -2.99
C PHE A 62 0.61 -4.15 -4.47
N ILE A 63 1.86 -3.79 -4.79
CA ILE A 63 2.41 -3.89 -6.14
C ILE A 63 2.40 -5.35 -6.63
N GLY A 64 2.79 -6.28 -5.76
CA GLY A 64 2.77 -7.71 -6.07
C GLY A 64 1.37 -8.26 -6.37
N GLU A 65 0.34 -7.79 -5.65
CA GLU A 65 -1.06 -8.12 -5.91
C GLU A 65 -1.55 -7.49 -7.22
N MET A 66 -1.28 -6.21 -7.47
CA MET A 66 -1.63 -5.55 -8.74
C MET A 66 -1.00 -6.26 -9.94
N ASP A 67 0.27 -6.64 -9.86
CA ASP A 67 0.95 -7.39 -10.93
C ASP A 67 0.35 -8.77 -11.14
N ARG A 68 -0.06 -9.44 -10.06
CA ARG A 68 -0.76 -10.73 -10.13
C ARG A 68 -2.13 -10.59 -10.77
N GLU A 69 -2.90 -9.57 -10.41
CA GLU A 69 -4.21 -9.28 -11.02
C GLU A 69 -4.07 -8.94 -12.51
N ARG A 70 -3.05 -8.15 -12.89
CA ARG A 70 -2.73 -7.88 -14.29
C ARG A 70 -2.39 -9.18 -15.02
N ARG A 71 -1.49 -10.01 -14.49
CA ARG A 71 -1.15 -11.31 -15.09
C ARG A 71 -2.35 -12.26 -15.17
N ASN A 72 -3.24 -12.25 -14.18
CA ASN A 72 -4.46 -13.06 -14.17
C ASN A 72 -5.47 -12.59 -15.22
N ARG A 73 -5.59 -11.28 -15.46
CA ARG A 73 -6.35 -10.73 -16.60
C ARG A 73 -5.80 -11.18 -17.95
N TYR A 74 -4.53 -11.58 -18.02
CA TYR A 74 -3.91 -12.14 -19.21
C TYR A 74 -3.86 -13.68 -19.22
N SER A 75 -4.50 -14.36 -18.26
CA SER A 75 -4.36 -15.81 -18.14
C SER A 75 -5.42 -16.59 -18.92
N LEU A 76 -4.90 -17.25 -19.96
CA LEU A 76 -5.32 -18.48 -20.64
C LEU A 76 -6.14 -18.42 -21.95
N TRP A 77 -6.80 -17.33 -22.33
CA TRP A 77 -7.61 -17.35 -23.57
C TRP A 77 -7.56 -16.12 -24.47
N GLY A 78 -6.58 -15.22 -24.35
CA GLY A 78 -6.34 -14.15 -25.35
C GLY A 78 -7.53 -13.23 -25.67
N ASN A 79 -8.63 -13.32 -24.93
CA ASN A 79 -9.85 -12.56 -25.12
C ASN A 79 -10.02 -11.69 -23.88
N VAL A 80 -9.95 -10.38 -24.12
CA VAL A 80 -10.38 -9.35 -23.18
C VAL A 80 -11.85 -9.63 -22.85
N ILE A 81 -12.17 -9.89 -21.58
CA ILE A 81 -13.54 -9.79 -21.10
C ILE A 81 -13.79 -8.30 -20.85
N PRO A 82 -14.64 -7.62 -21.63
CA PRO A 82 -15.03 -6.25 -21.34
C PRO A 82 -16.02 -6.24 -20.16
N ASP A 83 -16.00 -5.15 -19.39
CA ASP A 83 -16.98 -4.82 -18.36
C ASP A 83 -18.41 -4.81 -18.93
#